data_AF-A0A1X9ZD48-F1
#
_entry.id   AF-A0A1X9ZD48-F1
#
_cell.length_a   1.000
_cell.length_b   1.000
_cell.length_c   1.000
_cell.angle_alpha   90.00
_cell.angle_beta   90.00
_cell.angle_gamma   90.00
#
_symmetry.space_group_name_H-M   'P 1'
#
loop_
_entity.id
_entity.type
_entity.pdbx_description
1 polymer ?
#
loop_
_entity_poly.entity_id
_entity_poly.type
_entity_poly.pdbx_seq_one_letter_code
_entity_poly.pdbx_strand_id
1 'polypeptide(L)'
;MACWFISLYFLLTWHFAWSNPLVYLMVFVQMHLYTGLFITAHDAMHGTISPHKKVNHFIGYLSVFLYAGFLYNHLYTKHHQHHRHVHTEEDPDFAPHGFWKWYFRFMLNYVTVIQLVIMAIAYNVLKIWVDERNLLLFWVLPSLLSTFQLFYFGTYLPHKGEHDNEYHSATLQKNHFVAFITCYFFGYHLEHHQKPAMPWWQLHKTKK
;
A
#
# COMPACT_ATOMS: atom_id res chain seq x y z
N MET A 1 -11.31 -2.18 4.04
CA MET A 1 -12.27 -2.25 2.90
C MET A 1 -13.52 -1.42 3.14
N ALA A 2 -14.38 -1.73 4.13
CA ALA A 2 -15.63 -0.99 4.35
C ALA A 2 -15.43 0.53 4.53
N CYS A 3 -14.49 0.94 5.39
CA CYS A 3 -14.19 2.37 5.58
C CYS A 3 -13.75 3.06 4.29
N TRP A 4 -12.93 2.39 3.47
CA TRP A 4 -12.50 2.91 2.17
C TRP A 4 -13.69 3.12 1.22
N PHE A 5 -14.59 2.14 1.13
CA PHE A 5 -15.74 2.22 0.23
C PHE A 5 -16.74 3.29 0.68
N ILE A 6 -17.04 3.34 1.98
CA ILE A 6 -17.95 4.34 2.57
C ILE A 6 -17.38 5.75 2.35
N SER A 7 -16.11 5.95 2.70
CA SER A 7 -15.42 7.23 2.48
C SER A 7 -15.45 7.63 1.00
N LEU A 8 -15.07 6.72 0.11
CA LEU A 8 -15.06 6.96 -1.33
C LEU A 8 -16.46 7.32 -1.84
N TYR A 9 -17.49 6.57 -1.48
CA TYR A 9 -18.86 6.82 -1.91
C TYR A 9 -19.30 8.26 -1.56
N PHE A 10 -19.13 8.66 -0.30
CA PHE A 10 -19.51 10.02 0.11
C PHE A 10 -18.68 11.09 -0.60
N LEU A 11 -17.37 10.87 -0.75
CA LEU A 11 -16.48 11.80 -1.45
C LEU A 11 -16.81 11.95 -2.93
N LEU A 12 -17.21 10.88 -3.61
CA LEU A 12 -17.61 10.92 -5.02
C LEU A 12 -18.93 11.68 -5.21
N THR A 13 -19.83 11.64 -4.22
CA THR A 13 -21.08 12.42 -4.21
C THR A 13 -20.95 13.81 -3.59
N TRP A 14 -19.76 14.19 -3.12
CA TRP A 14 -19.59 15.42 -2.35
C TRP A 14 -19.60 16.66 -3.24
N HIS A 15 -20.41 17.65 -2.90
CA HIS A 15 -20.34 18.98 -3.48
C HIS A 15 -19.11 19.73 -2.93
N PHE A 16 -17.93 19.48 -3.52
CA PHE A 16 -16.68 20.08 -3.06
C PHE A 16 -16.50 21.54 -3.52
N ALA A 17 -15.73 22.30 -2.76
CA ALA A 17 -15.27 23.64 -3.11
C ALA A 17 -13.82 23.80 -2.65
N TRP A 18 -12.96 24.45 -3.45
CA TRP A 18 -11.54 24.64 -3.13
C TRP A 18 -11.29 25.44 -1.83
N SER A 19 -12.25 26.27 -1.44
CA SER A 19 -12.24 27.02 -0.18
C SER A 19 -12.53 26.15 1.04
N ASN A 20 -13.03 24.92 0.86
CA ASN A 20 -13.33 24.02 1.96
C ASN A 20 -12.06 23.25 2.38
N PRO A 21 -11.50 23.51 3.58
CA PRO A 21 -10.26 22.85 4.02
C PRO A 21 -10.41 21.33 4.19
N LEU A 22 -11.65 20.83 4.37
CA LEU A 22 -11.92 19.40 4.50
C LEU A 22 -11.56 18.63 3.21
N VAL A 23 -11.56 19.29 2.04
CA VAL A 23 -11.17 18.63 0.77
C VAL A 23 -9.76 18.07 0.87
N TYR A 24 -8.81 18.87 1.33
CA TYR A 24 -7.41 18.46 1.45
C TYR A 24 -7.24 17.38 2.50
N LEU A 25 -7.90 17.51 3.66
CA LEU A 25 -7.88 16.48 4.69
C LEU A 25 -8.41 15.15 4.16
N MET A 26 -9.52 15.16 3.44
CA MET A 26 -10.14 13.95 2.92
C MET A 26 -9.33 13.27 1.81
N VAL A 27 -8.51 14.00 1.04
CA VAL A 27 -7.51 13.39 0.15
C VAL A 27 -6.54 12.52 0.95
N PHE A 28 -6.01 13.02 2.07
CA PHE A 28 -5.10 12.27 2.94
C PHE A 28 -5.80 11.11 3.67
N VAL A 29 -7.04 11.31 4.14
CA VAL A 29 -7.83 10.22 4.74
C VAL A 29 -8.06 9.11 3.72
N GLN A 30 -8.49 9.46 2.51
CA GLN A 30 -8.76 8.49 1.46
C GLN A 30 -7.47 7.77 1.02
N MET A 31 -6.35 8.50 0.92
CA MET A 31 -5.02 7.95 0.64
C MET A 31 -4.61 6.94 1.72
N HIS A 32 -4.79 7.28 2.99
CA HIS A 32 -4.50 6.39 4.10
C HIS A 32 -5.39 5.13 4.08
N LEU A 33 -6.64 5.25 3.64
CA LEU A 33 -7.54 4.10 3.45
C LEU A 33 -7.13 3.23 2.25
N TYR A 34 -6.57 3.80 1.18
CA TYR A 34 -5.94 3.04 0.10
C TYR A 34 -4.73 2.26 0.60
N THR A 35 -3.83 2.90 1.38
CA THR A 35 -2.73 2.20 2.04
C THR A 35 -3.25 1.03 2.89
N GLY A 36 -4.38 1.21 3.59
CA GLY A 36 -5.05 0.14 4.33
C GLY A 36 -5.54 -1.03 3.47
N LEU A 37 -5.98 -0.78 2.22
CA LEU A 37 -6.30 -1.86 1.27
C LEU A 37 -5.05 -2.68 0.93
N PHE A 38 -3.93 -2.02 0.65
CA PHE A 38 -2.68 -2.73 0.37
C PHE A 38 -2.21 -3.53 1.57
N ILE A 39 -2.21 -2.95 2.77
CA ILE A 39 -1.82 -3.63 4.02
C ILE A 39 -2.72 -4.84 4.28
N THR A 40 -4.02 -4.73 3.99
CA THR A 40 -4.93 -5.89 4.05
C THR A 40 -4.50 -6.99 3.07
N ALA A 41 -4.16 -6.64 1.82
CA ALA A 41 -3.72 -7.63 0.85
C ALA A 41 -2.36 -8.24 1.20
N HIS A 42 -1.45 -7.44 1.74
CA HIS A 42 -0.17 -7.89 2.24
C HIS A 42 -0.32 -8.93 3.35
N ASP A 43 -1.17 -8.67 4.35
CA ASP A 43 -1.47 -9.63 5.42
C ASP A 43 -2.11 -10.91 4.87
N ALA A 44 -2.95 -10.80 3.83
CA ALA A 44 -3.44 -11.96 3.09
C ALA A 44 -2.32 -12.77 2.43
N MET A 45 -1.27 -12.13 1.89
CA MET A 45 -0.11 -12.83 1.30
C MET A 45 0.65 -13.65 2.34
N HIS A 46 0.66 -13.21 3.60
CA HIS A 46 1.22 -13.99 4.72
C HIS A 46 0.23 -14.94 5.39
N GLY A 47 -1.04 -14.91 5.01
CA GLY A 47 -2.07 -15.77 5.58
C GLY A 47 -2.53 -15.36 6.99
N THR A 48 -2.30 -14.11 7.39
CA THR A 48 -2.57 -13.65 8.77
C THR A 48 -4.02 -13.22 9.02
N ILE A 49 -4.86 -13.14 7.97
CA ILE A 49 -6.26 -12.73 8.10
C ILE A 49 -7.15 -13.88 8.61
N SER A 50 -6.87 -15.11 8.18
CA SER A 50 -7.68 -16.28 8.49
C SER A 50 -6.84 -17.55 8.49
N PRO A 51 -7.17 -18.58 9.29
CA PRO A 51 -6.54 -19.90 9.14
C PRO A 51 -6.84 -20.56 7.77
N HIS A 52 -7.90 -20.13 7.07
CA HIS A 52 -8.26 -20.71 5.77
C HIS A 52 -7.59 -19.96 4.61
N LYS A 53 -6.71 -20.65 3.87
CA LYS A 53 -5.99 -20.08 2.71
C LYS A 53 -6.92 -19.44 1.67
N LYS A 54 -8.07 -20.06 1.39
CA LYS A 54 -9.06 -19.54 0.43
C LYS A 54 -9.61 -18.16 0.84
N VAL A 55 -9.81 -17.95 2.14
CA VAL A 55 -10.31 -16.67 2.67
C VAL A 55 -9.24 -15.59 2.52
N ASN A 56 -7.98 -15.90 2.84
CA ASN A 56 -6.87 -14.96 2.62
C ASN A 56 -6.75 -14.58 1.15
N HIS A 57 -6.72 -15.56 0.24
CA HIS A 57 -6.65 -15.27 -1.19
C HIS A 57 -7.81 -14.37 -1.62
N PHE A 58 -9.05 -14.72 -1.30
CA PHE A 58 -10.22 -13.91 -1.66
C PHE A 58 -10.10 -12.46 -1.17
N ILE A 59 -9.77 -12.27 0.11
CA ILE A 59 -9.61 -10.93 0.70
C ILE A 59 -8.44 -10.19 0.06
N GLY A 60 -7.34 -10.88 -0.21
CA GLY A 60 -6.17 -10.35 -0.90
C GLY A 60 -6.51 -9.85 -2.30
N TYR A 61 -7.09 -10.72 -3.15
CA TYR A 61 -7.57 -10.37 -4.49
C TYR A 61 -8.50 -9.17 -4.47
N LEU A 62 -9.53 -9.20 -3.61
CA LEU A 62 -10.49 -8.11 -3.52
C LEU A 62 -9.80 -6.79 -3.12
N SER A 63 -8.91 -6.82 -2.14
CA SER A 63 -8.25 -5.62 -1.63
C SER A 63 -7.36 -4.96 -2.68
N VAL A 64 -6.51 -5.71 -3.39
CA VAL A 64 -5.64 -5.12 -4.44
C VAL A 64 -6.38 -4.77 -5.72
N PHE A 65 -7.46 -5.48 -6.03
CA PHE A 65 -8.34 -5.11 -7.13
C PHE A 65 -9.05 -3.78 -6.86
N LEU A 66 -9.58 -3.58 -5.64
CA LEU A 66 -10.16 -2.30 -5.22
C LEU A 66 -9.13 -1.16 -5.16
N TYR A 67 -7.87 -1.48 -4.85
CA TYR A 67 -6.80 -0.49 -4.78
C TYR A 67 -6.55 0.19 -6.14
N ALA A 68 -6.28 -0.58 -7.19
CA ALA A 68 -6.12 -0.04 -8.55
C ALA A 68 -6.12 -1.15 -9.63
N GLY A 69 -6.97 -2.16 -9.47
CA GLY A 69 -7.02 -3.29 -10.39
C GLY A 69 -5.77 -4.19 -10.36
N PHE A 70 -4.99 -4.14 -9.27
CA PHE A 70 -3.73 -4.88 -9.15
C PHE A 70 -3.94 -6.41 -9.18
N LEU A 71 -2.95 -7.11 -9.72
CA LEU A 71 -2.98 -8.56 -9.88
C LEU A 71 -2.34 -9.23 -8.65
N TYR A 72 -3.17 -9.83 -7.79
CA TYR A 72 -2.72 -10.40 -6.51
C TYR A 72 -1.59 -11.42 -6.64
N ASN A 73 -1.64 -12.32 -7.62
CA ASN A 73 -0.58 -13.35 -7.80
C ASN A 73 0.78 -12.74 -8.14
N HIS A 74 0.79 -11.66 -8.91
CA HIS A 74 2.01 -10.94 -9.27
C HIS A 74 2.61 -10.28 -8.03
N LEU A 75 1.77 -9.55 -7.27
CA LEU A 75 2.15 -8.95 -5.99
C LEU A 75 2.64 -10.00 -4.99
N TYR A 76 1.91 -11.09 -4.82
CA TYR A 76 2.27 -12.21 -3.95
C TYR A 76 3.67 -12.74 -4.29
N THR A 77 3.94 -12.97 -5.57
CA THR A 77 5.22 -13.52 -6.03
C THR A 77 6.36 -12.55 -5.75
N LYS A 78 6.19 -11.28 -6.13
CA LYS A 78 7.18 -10.20 -5.93
C LYS A 78 7.46 -9.95 -4.44
N HIS A 79 6.42 -9.87 -3.64
CA HIS A 79 6.52 -9.72 -2.19
C HIS A 79 7.35 -10.84 -1.54
N HIS A 80 7.09 -12.09 -1.92
CA HIS A 80 7.88 -13.22 -1.41
C HIS A 80 9.30 -13.26 -2.00
N GLN A 81 9.54 -12.71 -3.20
CA GLN A 81 10.90 -12.54 -3.72
C GLN A 81 11.68 -11.52 -2.87
N HIS A 82 11.05 -10.40 -2.52
CA HIS A 82 11.64 -9.41 -1.61
C HIS A 82 12.03 -10.07 -0.29
N HIS A 83 11.10 -10.77 0.39
CA HIS A 83 11.42 -11.47 1.65
C HIS A 83 12.57 -12.49 1.58
N ARG A 84 12.79 -13.13 0.42
CA ARG A 84 13.84 -14.15 0.25
C ARG A 84 15.20 -13.58 -0.13
N HIS A 85 15.21 -12.45 -0.83
CA HIS A 85 16.41 -11.91 -1.46
C HIS A 85 16.67 -10.46 -1.05
N VAL A 86 16.23 -10.08 0.15
CA VAL A 86 16.25 -8.69 0.64
C VAL A 86 17.59 -8.02 0.36
N HIS A 87 17.56 -6.83 -0.25
CA HIS A 87 18.74 -6.01 -0.51
C HIS A 87 19.80 -6.67 -1.43
N THR A 88 19.38 -7.61 -2.28
CA THR A 88 20.17 -8.16 -3.39
C THR A 88 19.65 -7.68 -4.75
N GLU A 89 20.34 -8.01 -5.84
CA GLU A 89 19.88 -7.65 -7.20
C GLU A 89 18.53 -8.29 -7.57
N GLU A 90 18.19 -9.44 -6.97
CA GLU A 90 16.96 -10.19 -7.20
C GLU A 90 15.75 -9.65 -6.42
N ASP A 91 15.98 -8.73 -5.47
CA ASP A 91 14.91 -8.06 -4.75
C ASP A 91 14.16 -7.09 -5.67
N PRO A 92 12.85 -7.29 -5.92
CA PRO A 92 12.07 -6.34 -6.71
C PRO A 92 11.96 -4.96 -6.05
N ASP A 93 12.16 -4.91 -4.73
CA ASP A 93 11.98 -3.72 -3.90
C ASP A 93 13.30 -3.07 -3.54
N PHE A 94 14.42 -3.44 -4.18
CA PHE A 94 15.71 -2.82 -3.97
C PHE A 94 16.23 -2.11 -5.22
N ALA A 95 16.85 -0.94 -5.06
CA ALA A 95 17.69 -0.34 -6.10
C ALA A 95 18.93 0.32 -5.49
N PRO A 96 20.15 0.05 -6.00
CA PRO A 96 21.39 0.53 -5.38
C PRO A 96 21.66 2.03 -5.57
N HIS A 97 20.82 2.77 -6.31
CA HIS A 97 21.06 4.19 -6.56
C HIS A 97 19.79 5.01 -6.37
N GLY A 98 19.93 6.19 -5.76
CA GLY A 98 19.04 7.35 -5.87
C GLY A 98 17.55 7.11 -5.59
N PHE A 99 16.99 7.88 -4.65
CA PHE A 99 15.56 7.81 -4.28
C PHE A 99 14.60 7.64 -5.46
N TRP A 100 14.74 8.46 -6.51
CA TRP A 100 13.86 8.41 -7.67
C TRP A 100 14.04 7.17 -8.55
N LYS A 101 15.29 6.72 -8.79
CA LYS A 101 15.52 5.48 -9.57
C LYS A 101 14.94 4.28 -8.84
N TRP A 102 15.04 4.26 -7.51
CA TRP A 102 14.41 3.24 -6.69
C TRP A 102 12.88 3.30 -6.79
N TYR A 103 12.28 4.49 -6.63
CA TYR A 103 10.84 4.67 -6.77
C TYR A 103 10.33 4.18 -8.13
N PHE A 104 11.01 4.55 -9.23
CA PHE A 104 10.61 4.09 -10.56
C PHE A 104 10.76 2.58 -10.73
N ARG A 105 11.85 1.97 -10.23
CA ARG A 105 12.01 0.50 -10.25
C ARG A 105 10.88 -0.18 -9.50
N PHE A 106 10.53 0.31 -8.31
CA PHE A 106 9.40 -0.18 -7.52
C PHE A 106 8.10 -0.10 -8.32
N MET A 107 7.77 1.07 -8.87
CA MET A 107 6.55 1.26 -9.66
C MET A 107 6.50 0.33 -10.88
N LEU A 108 7.59 0.18 -11.62
CA LEU A 108 7.66 -0.70 -12.80
C LEU A 108 7.56 -2.20 -12.45
N ASN A 109 7.93 -2.59 -11.23
CA ASN A 109 7.78 -3.97 -10.78
C ASN A 109 6.32 -4.35 -10.50
N TYR A 110 5.46 -3.38 -10.19
CA TYR A 110 4.09 -3.65 -9.74
C TYR A 110 3.02 -3.15 -10.69
N VAL A 111 3.23 -1.98 -11.32
CA VAL A 111 2.28 -1.37 -12.26
C VAL A 111 2.44 -1.99 -13.64
N THR A 112 1.37 -2.62 -14.11
CA THR A 112 1.32 -3.27 -15.44
C THR A 112 0.39 -2.52 -16.38
N VAL A 113 0.58 -2.70 -17.69
CA VAL A 113 -0.32 -2.13 -18.72
C VAL A 113 -1.76 -2.59 -18.50
N ILE A 114 -1.98 -3.84 -18.07
CA ILE A 114 -3.31 -4.38 -17.79
C ILE A 114 -4.01 -3.56 -16.71
N GLN A 115 -3.32 -3.22 -15.62
CA GLN A 115 -3.87 -2.38 -14.55
C GLN A 115 -4.20 -0.97 -15.04
N LEU A 116 -3.32 -0.38 -15.85
CA LEU A 116 -3.58 0.93 -16.45
C LEU A 116 -4.82 0.91 -17.35
N VAL A 117 -5.03 -0.15 -18.13
CA VAL A 117 -6.23 -0.33 -18.95
C VAL A 117 -7.48 -0.51 -18.07
N ILE A 118 -7.42 -1.32 -17.02
CA ILE A 118 -8.53 -1.50 -16.07
C ILE A 118 -8.92 -0.14 -15.46
N MET A 119 -7.93 0.62 -14.97
CA MET A 119 -8.16 1.93 -14.37
C MET A 119 -8.69 2.94 -15.38
N ALA A 120 -8.19 2.93 -16.62
CA ALA A 120 -8.69 3.81 -17.68
C ALA A 120 -10.14 3.51 -18.06
N ILE A 121 -10.52 2.23 -18.16
CA ILE A 121 -11.90 1.81 -18.42
C ILE A 121 -12.78 2.25 -17.24
N ALA A 122 -12.39 1.91 -16.01
CA ALA A 122 -13.15 2.27 -14.81
C ALA A 122 -13.33 3.79 -14.69
N TYR A 123 -12.28 4.58 -14.95
CA TYR A 123 -12.36 6.05 -15.00
C TYR A 123 -13.41 6.55 -16.01
N ASN A 124 -13.32 6.07 -17.25
CA ASN A 124 -14.21 6.52 -18.33
C ASN A 124 -15.66 6.07 -18.14
N VAL A 125 -15.89 4.96 -17.44
CA VAL A 125 -17.23 4.51 -17.05
C VAL A 125 -17.76 5.36 -15.90
N LEU A 126 -16.98 5.54 -14.83
CA LEU A 126 -17.41 6.30 -13.65
C LEU A 126 -17.71 7.77 -13.96
N LYS A 127 -16.95 8.41 -14.86
CA LYS A 127 -17.15 9.82 -15.22
C LYS A 127 -18.49 10.11 -15.90
N ILE A 128 -19.24 9.08 -16.33
CA ILE A 128 -20.59 9.23 -16.88
C ILE A 128 -21.57 9.70 -15.78
N TRP A 129 -21.36 9.31 -14.53
CA TRP A 129 -22.27 9.58 -13.41
C TRP A 129 -21.66 10.42 -12.29
N VAL A 130 -20.33 10.54 -12.24
CA VAL A 130 -19.60 11.21 -11.14
C VAL A 130 -18.86 12.43 -11.68
N ASP A 131 -18.87 13.54 -10.93
CA ASP A 131 -18.09 14.74 -11.26
C ASP A 131 -16.61 14.37 -11.40
N GLU A 132 -16.03 14.76 -12.53
CA GLU A 132 -14.65 14.41 -12.89
C GLU A 132 -13.64 14.87 -11.84
N ARG A 133 -13.87 16.02 -11.20
CA ARG A 133 -12.96 16.56 -10.18
C ARG A 133 -12.99 15.70 -8.92
N ASN A 134 -14.15 15.15 -8.55
CA ASN A 134 -14.26 14.22 -7.44
C ASN A 134 -13.54 12.90 -7.75
N LEU A 135 -13.66 12.38 -8.97
CA LEU A 135 -12.91 11.19 -9.40
C LEU A 135 -11.40 11.44 -9.34
N LEU A 136 -10.92 12.56 -9.87
CA LEU A 136 -9.50 12.88 -9.86
C LEU A 136 -8.96 13.08 -8.44
N LEU A 137 -9.67 13.83 -7.59
CA LEU A 137 -9.19 14.18 -6.25
C LEU A 137 -9.36 13.08 -5.20
N PHE A 138 -10.42 12.28 -5.29
CA PHE A 138 -10.76 11.32 -4.24
C PHE A 138 -10.61 9.85 -4.66
N TRP A 139 -10.43 9.55 -5.94
CA TRP A 139 -10.18 8.18 -6.41
C TRP A 139 -8.78 8.03 -7.00
N VAL A 140 -8.42 8.83 -8.01
CA VAL A 140 -7.13 8.73 -8.71
C VAL A 140 -5.98 9.23 -7.84
N LEU A 141 -6.04 10.50 -7.40
CA LEU A 141 -4.95 11.11 -6.64
C LEU A 141 -4.61 10.34 -5.35
N PRO A 142 -5.58 9.92 -4.51
CA PRO A 142 -5.25 9.20 -3.29
C PRO A 142 -4.64 7.82 -3.54
N SER A 143 -5.05 7.12 -4.62
CA SER A 143 -4.40 5.87 -5.01
C SER A 143 -2.92 6.10 -5.36
N LEU A 144 -2.58 7.14 -6.11
CA LEU A 144 -1.20 7.46 -6.51
C LEU A 144 -0.37 7.94 -5.32
N LEU A 145 -0.94 8.76 -4.43
CA LEU A 145 -0.24 9.18 -3.22
C LEU A 145 0.03 8.00 -2.30
N SER A 146 -0.90 7.04 -2.23
CA SER A 146 -0.70 5.85 -1.40
C SER A 146 0.41 4.94 -1.93
N THR A 147 0.66 4.86 -3.24
CA THR A 147 1.83 4.10 -3.76
C THR A 147 3.13 4.73 -3.31
N PHE A 148 3.19 6.07 -3.28
CA PHE A 148 4.34 6.80 -2.75
C PHE A 148 4.52 6.57 -1.24
N GLN A 149 3.42 6.57 -0.46
CA GLN A 149 3.47 6.26 0.98
C GLN A 149 3.97 4.84 1.25
N LEU A 150 3.45 3.85 0.52
CA LEU A 150 3.88 2.45 0.61
C LEU A 150 5.37 2.32 0.28
N PHE A 151 5.81 2.89 -0.84
CA PHE A 151 7.22 2.90 -1.20
C PHE A 151 8.07 3.58 -0.12
N TYR A 152 7.69 4.77 0.33
CA TYR A 152 8.53 5.52 1.26
C TYR A 152 8.66 4.83 2.60
N PHE A 153 7.55 4.43 3.22
CA PHE A 153 7.55 3.88 4.59
C PHE A 153 7.69 2.37 4.66
N GLY A 154 7.31 1.64 3.61
CA GLY A 154 7.35 0.18 3.54
C GLY A 154 8.51 -0.39 2.74
N THR A 155 9.29 0.44 2.03
CA THR A 155 10.41 -0.03 1.20
C THR A 155 11.65 0.83 1.38
N TYR A 156 11.61 2.11 1.00
CA TYR A 156 12.77 2.98 0.99
C TYR A 156 13.31 3.29 2.38
N LEU A 157 12.47 3.81 3.28
CA LEU A 157 12.92 4.22 4.61
C LEU A 157 13.45 3.05 5.44
N PRO A 158 12.82 1.86 5.44
CA PRO A 158 13.35 0.71 6.15
C PRO A 158 14.67 0.16 5.57
N HIS A 159 14.84 0.13 4.25
CA HIS A 159 15.99 -0.55 3.62
C HIS A 159 17.11 0.38 3.14
N LYS A 160 16.96 1.70 3.25
CA LYS A 160 18.02 2.61 2.82
C LYS A 160 19.21 2.58 3.79
N GLY A 161 20.40 2.54 3.20
CA GLY A 161 21.65 2.61 3.94
C GLY A 161 22.18 1.23 4.32
N GLU A 162 23.08 1.19 5.29
CA GLU A 162 23.70 -0.03 5.76
C GLU A 162 23.05 -0.49 7.06
N HIS A 163 22.85 -1.80 7.18
CA HIS A 163 22.13 -2.42 8.27
C HIS A 163 22.88 -3.65 8.75
N ASP A 164 23.06 -3.77 10.06
CA ASP A 164 23.70 -4.91 10.71
C ASP A 164 22.64 -5.95 11.14
N ASN A 165 21.87 -6.46 10.17
CA ASN A 165 20.92 -7.57 10.34
C ASN A 165 20.66 -8.30 9.02
N GLU A 166 20.22 -9.56 9.12
CA GLU A 166 19.99 -10.46 7.97
C GLU A 166 18.93 -9.97 6.97
N TYR A 167 18.05 -9.05 7.38
CA TYR A 167 16.97 -8.52 6.56
C TYR A 167 17.26 -7.11 6.04
N HIS A 168 18.49 -6.62 6.21
CA HIS A 168 18.93 -5.29 5.79
C HIS A 168 17.87 -4.20 5.98
N SER A 169 17.26 -4.14 7.18
CA SER A 169 16.14 -3.25 7.46
C SER A 169 16.25 -2.56 8.81
N ALA A 170 15.76 -1.32 8.84
CA ALA A 170 15.51 -0.55 10.04
C ALA A 170 14.07 -0.75 10.54
N THR A 171 13.81 -0.21 11.72
CA THR A 171 12.50 -0.24 12.37
C THR A 171 12.20 1.08 13.06
N LEU A 172 10.93 1.47 13.05
CA LEU A 172 10.44 2.67 13.69
C LEU A 172 10.61 2.59 15.22
N GLN A 173 10.88 3.74 15.85
CA GLN A 173 10.76 3.88 17.31
C GLN A 173 9.33 3.60 17.78
N LYS A 174 9.15 3.05 18.99
CA LYS A 174 7.81 2.68 19.50
C LYS A 174 6.91 3.91 19.61
N ASN A 175 5.98 4.04 18.67
CA ASN A 175 4.95 5.08 18.67
C ASN A 175 3.75 4.62 17.85
N HIS A 176 2.62 4.33 18.49
CA HIS A 176 1.44 3.77 17.83
C HIS A 176 0.79 4.74 16.83
N PHE A 177 0.79 6.04 17.14
CA PHE A 177 0.19 7.04 16.27
C PHE A 177 1.01 7.18 14.97
N VAL A 178 2.33 7.35 15.10
CA VAL A 178 3.23 7.44 13.94
C VAL A 178 3.21 6.13 13.14
N ALA A 179 3.27 4.99 13.82
CA ALA A 179 3.19 3.68 13.18
C ALA A 179 1.91 3.54 12.35
N PHE A 180 0.76 3.91 12.91
CA PHE A 180 -0.52 3.84 12.22
C PHE A 180 -0.57 4.78 11.01
N ILE A 181 -0.34 6.09 11.22
CA ILE A 181 -0.57 7.09 10.18
C ILE A 181 0.42 6.98 9.01
N THR A 182 1.63 6.48 9.25
CA THR A 182 2.66 6.32 8.20
C THR A 182 2.37 5.14 7.29
N CYS A 183 2.12 3.95 7.85
CA CYS A 183 1.85 2.75 7.05
C CYS A 183 1.30 1.59 7.91
N TYR A 184 0.30 1.80 8.77
CA TYR A 184 -0.32 0.71 9.56
C TYR A 184 0.71 -0.20 10.25
N PHE A 185 1.63 0.36 11.03
CA PHE A 185 2.66 -0.39 11.77
C PHE A 185 3.70 -1.09 10.90
N PHE A 186 3.64 -0.96 9.58
CA PHE A 186 4.62 -1.55 8.67
C PHE A 186 6.03 -0.94 8.78
N GLY A 187 6.15 0.22 9.44
CA GLY A 187 7.43 0.78 9.86
C GLY A 187 8.18 -0.06 10.91
N TYR A 188 7.52 -1.01 11.58
CA TYR A 188 8.18 -2.09 12.32
C TYR A 188 8.65 -3.19 11.35
N HIS A 189 9.46 -2.78 10.37
CA HIS A 189 9.73 -3.57 9.16
C HIS A 189 10.68 -4.74 9.43
N LEU A 190 11.71 -4.51 10.26
CA LEU A 190 12.57 -5.59 10.75
C LEU A 190 11.75 -6.66 11.48
N GLU A 191 10.83 -6.25 12.34
CA GLU A 191 9.94 -7.15 13.06
C GLU A 191 9.03 -7.93 12.11
N HIS A 192 8.55 -7.28 11.05
CA HIS A 192 7.78 -7.90 9.99
C HIS A 192 8.58 -9.00 9.26
N HIS A 193 9.82 -8.74 8.86
CA HIS A 193 10.67 -9.76 8.25
C HIS A 193 10.98 -10.93 9.20
N GLN A 194 11.22 -10.65 10.49
CA GLN A 194 11.48 -11.66 11.51
C GLN A 194 10.26 -12.51 11.83
N LYS A 195 9.06 -11.93 11.76
CA LYS A 195 7.78 -12.54 12.14
C LYS A 195 6.69 -12.23 11.09
N PRO A 196 6.81 -12.74 9.86
CA PRO A 196 5.88 -12.42 8.76
C PRO A 196 4.45 -12.92 9.02
N ALA A 197 4.28 -13.92 9.89
CA ALA A 197 2.97 -14.42 10.33
C ALA A 197 2.31 -13.53 11.41
N MET A 198 2.95 -12.44 11.84
CA MET A 198 2.38 -11.48 12.78
C MET A 198 1.54 -10.45 12.00
N PRO A 199 0.24 -10.30 12.30
CA PRO A 199 -0.57 -9.28 11.64
C PRO A 199 -0.07 -7.87 11.97
N TRP A 200 -0.26 -6.92 11.05
CA TRP A 200 0.35 -5.60 11.14
C TRP A 200 0.10 -4.89 12.48
N TRP A 201 -1.10 -4.99 13.04
CA TRP A 201 -1.49 -4.33 14.29
C TRP A 201 -0.79 -4.89 15.54
N GLN A 202 -0.08 -6.02 15.42
CA GLN A 202 0.63 -6.67 16.52
C GLN A 202 2.16 -6.60 16.39
N LEU A 203 2.70 -6.06 15.29
CA LEU A 203 4.15 -5.96 15.07
C LEU A 203 4.89 -5.21 16.20
N HIS A 204 4.25 -4.21 16.82
CA HIS A 204 4.85 -3.48 17.95
C HIS A 204 5.19 -4.38 19.16
N LYS A 205 4.53 -5.54 19.30
CA LYS A 205 4.74 -6.48 20.41
C LYS A 205 6.00 -7.33 20.23
N THR A 206 6.49 -7.49 18.99
CA THR A 206 7.68 -8.30 18.70
C THR A 206 8.96 -7.48 18.75
N LYS A 207 8.83 -6.15 18.79
CA LYS A 207 9.97 -5.24 18.98
C LYS A 207 10.54 -5.38 20.39
N LYS A 208 11.80 -5.83 20.45
CA LYS A 208 12.58 -5.91 21.69
C LYS A 208 12.87 -4.51 22.23
#